data_AF-A0A840PJA4-F1
#
_entry.id   AF-A0A840PJA4-F1
#
_cell.length_a   1.000
_cell.length_b   1.000
_cell.length_c   1.000
_cell.angle_alpha   90.00
_cell.angle_beta   90.00
_cell.angle_gamma   90.00
#
_symmetry.space_group_name_H-M   'P 1'
#
loop_
_entity.id
_entity.type
_entity.pdbx_description
1 polymer ?
#
loop_
_entity_poly.entity_id
_entity_poly.type
_entity_poly.pdbx_seq_one_letter_code
_entity_poly.pdbx_strand_id
1 'polypeptide(L)' 'MYDHEEHAGHGVPDEDDRVERFTKEEEAFLRFVRFGELPARVLPADMVELVETGTPGEPPPLFDPSLWGGAGPAS' A
#
# COMPACT_ATOMS: atom_id res chain seq x y z
N MET A 1 -49.81 -25.34 0.13
CA MET A 1 -48.50 -25.65 0.74
C MET A 1 -47.67 -26.37 -0.30
N TYR A 2 -46.83 -25.63 -1.01
CA TYR A 2 -45.56 -26.09 -1.57
C TYR A 2 -44.70 -24.84 -1.74
N ASP A 3 -43.72 -24.69 -0.87
CA ASP A 3 -42.68 -23.66 -0.93
C ASP A 3 -41.80 -23.90 -2.17
N HIS A 4 -41.48 -22.81 -2.88
CA HIS A 4 -40.39 -22.77 -3.84
C HIS A 4 -39.15 -22.25 -3.10
N GLU A 5 -38.35 -23.17 -2.57
CA GLU A 5 -36.97 -22.84 -2.23
C GLU A 5 -36.10 -23.12 -3.46
N GLU A 6 -35.78 -22.05 -4.19
CA GLU A 6 -34.76 -22.06 -5.24
C GLU A 6 -33.39 -22.27 -4.61
N HIS A 7 -32.72 -23.36 -5.02
CA HIS A 7 -31.33 -23.61 -4.70
C HIS A 7 -30.42 -22.62 -5.45
N ALA A 8 -30.03 -21.54 -4.77
CA ALA A 8 -29.01 -20.62 -5.26
C ALA A 8 -27.65 -21.30 -5.34
N GLY A 9 -27.02 -21.19 -6.51
CA GLY A 9 -25.74 -21.78 -6.86
C GLY A 9 -24.58 -21.32 -5.97
N HIS A 10 -23.64 -22.24 -5.81
CA HIS A 10 -22.35 -22.08 -5.14
C HIS A 10 -21.50 -21.02 -5.85
N GLY A 11 -21.57 -19.78 -5.37
CA GLY A 11 -20.58 -18.75 -5.67
C GLY A 11 -19.31 -19.05 -4.90
N VAL A 12 -18.18 -19.16 -5.61
CA VAL A 12 -16.85 -19.15 -4.99
C VAL A 12 -16.72 -17.80 -4.26
N PRO A 13 -16.46 -17.76 -2.93
CA PRO A 13 -16.33 -16.49 -2.23
C PRO A 13 -15.18 -15.70 -2.86
N ASP A 14 -15.45 -14.43 -3.17
CA ASP A 14 -14.45 -13.51 -3.69
C ASP A 14 -13.25 -13.53 -2.73
N GLU A 15 -12.02 -13.55 -3.26
CA GLU A 15 -10.81 -13.62 -2.45
C GLU A 15 -10.67 -12.45 -1.45
N ASP A 16 -11.46 -11.39 -1.64
CA ASP A 16 -11.64 -10.22 -0.78
C ASP A 16 -12.34 -10.56 0.56
N ASP A 17 -13.12 -11.64 0.64
CA ASP A 17 -13.74 -12.10 1.89
C ASP A 17 -12.74 -12.75 2.86
N ARG A 18 -11.51 -13.03 2.39
CA ARG A 18 -10.43 -13.65 3.21
C ARG A 18 -9.56 -12.64 3.93
N VAL A 19 -9.68 -11.35 3.63
CA VAL A 19 -8.95 -10.29 4.34
C VAL A 19 -9.86 -9.69 5.39
N GLU A 20 -9.66 -10.09 6.65
CA GLU A 20 -10.21 -9.36 7.78
C GLU A 20 -9.83 -7.88 7.63
N ARG A 21 -10.84 -7.03 7.37
CA ARG A 21 -10.65 -5.60 7.23
C ARG A 21 -10.50 -5.02 8.63
N PHE A 22 -9.31 -4.52 8.93
CA PHE A 22 -9.07 -3.78 10.17
C PHE A 22 -9.96 -2.53 10.23
N THR A 23 -10.39 -2.20 11.43
CA THR A 23 -10.98 -0.89 11.71
C THR A 23 -9.93 0.21 11.55
N LYS A 24 -10.38 1.46 11.34
CA LYS A 24 -9.47 2.61 11.21
C LYS A 24 -8.55 2.79 12.42
N GLU A 25 -9.04 2.40 13.60
CA GLU A 25 -8.30 2.48 14.86
C GLU A 25 -7.20 1.41 14.93
N GLU A 26 -7.52 0.16 14.56
CA GLU A 26 -6.53 -0.93 14.50
C GLU A 26 -5.45 -0.63 13.46
N GLU A 27 -5.82 -0.11 12.29
CA GLU A 27 -4.84 0.33 11.31
C GLU A 27 -3.95 1.47 11.83
N ALA A 28 -4.54 2.42 12.58
CA ALA A 28 -3.77 3.51 13.17
C ALA A 28 -2.77 2.98 14.21
N PHE A 29 -3.20 2.02 15.03
CA PHE A 29 -2.33 1.34 15.98
C PHE A 29 -1.20 0.58 15.28
N LEU A 30 -1.49 -0.18 14.23
CA LEU A 30 -0.47 -0.91 13.47
C LEU A 30 0.53 0.02 12.79
N ARG A 31 0.05 1.15 12.23
CA ARG A 31 0.94 2.20 11.71
C ARG A 31 1.84 2.77 12.81
N PHE A 32 1.29 3.04 14.00
CA PHE A 32 2.08 3.53 15.14
C PHE A 32 3.14 2.52 15.60
N VAL A 33 2.80 1.24 15.75
CA VAL A 33 3.78 0.21 16.14
C VAL A 33 4.92 0.11 15.12
N ARG A 34 4.61 0.26 13.83
CA ARG A 34 5.60 0.14 12.76
C ARG A 34 6.47 1.40 12.58
N PHE A 35 5.88 2.59 12.72
CA PHE A 35 6.51 3.86 12.33
C PHE A 35 6.63 4.88 13.47
N GLY A 36 6.03 4.63 14.62
CA GLY A 36 5.95 5.57 15.74
C GLY A 36 4.89 6.65 15.54
N GLU A 37 5.07 7.78 16.21
CA GLU A 37 4.18 8.93 16.11
C GLU A 37 4.24 9.57 14.72
N LEU A 38 3.10 10.10 14.26
CA LEU A 38 3.08 10.90 13.04
C LEU A 38 3.87 12.20 13.28
N PRO A 39 4.68 12.64 12.29
CA PRO A 39 5.31 13.94 12.35
C PRO A 39 4.28 15.06 12.55
N ALA A 40 4.70 16.14 13.20
CA ALA A 40 3.87 17.33 13.34
C ALA A 40 3.42 17.83 11.96
N ARG A 41 2.14 18.20 11.86
CA ARG A 41 1.59 18.72 10.62
C ARG A 41 2.28 20.06 10.28
N VAL A 42 2.82 20.15 9.07
CA VAL A 42 3.39 21.38 8.52
C VAL A 42 2.25 22.30 8.07
N LEU A 43 2.28 23.57 8.49
CA LEU A 43 1.30 24.56 8.03
C LEU A 43 1.62 24.98 6.59
N PRO A 44 0.63 25.42 5.79
CA PRO A 44 0.89 25.89 4.43
C PRO A 44 1.93 27.02 4.36
N ALA A 45 1.97 27.89 5.37
CA ALA A 45 2.94 28.98 5.46
C ALA A 45 4.39 28.51 5.71
N ASP A 46 4.57 27.29 6.21
CA ASP A 46 5.87 26.69 6.53
C ASP A 46 6.34 25.71 5.44
N MET A 47 5.56 25.52 4.37
CA MET A 47 5.96 24.67 3.25
C MET A 47 7.03 25.35 2.39
N VAL A 48 7.97 24.55 1.88
CA VAL A 48 9.02 25.01 0.96
C VAL A 48 8.58 24.77 -0.47
N GLU A 49 8.82 25.73 -1.35
CA GLU A 49 8.57 25.59 -2.79
C GLU A 49 9.50 24.53 -3.38
N LEU A 50 8.91 23.53 -4.06
CA LEU A 50 9.67 22.50 -4.76
C LEU A 50 9.86 22.90 -6.22
N VAL A 51 11.11 22.87 -6.68
CA VAL A 51 11.48 23.07 -8.08
C VAL A 51 11.94 21.74 -8.66
N GLU A 52 11.53 21.46 -9.90
CA GLU A 52 11.99 20.29 -10.63
C GLU A 52 13.52 20.34 -10.81
N THR A 53 14.21 19.29 -10.36
CA THR A 53 15.68 19.21 -10.41
C THR A 53 16.20 18.51 -11.67
N GLY A 54 15.31 18.00 -12.53
CA GLY A 54 15.67 17.28 -13.75
C GLY A 54 15.76 18.20 -14.96
N THR A 55 16.63 17.85 -15.92
CA THR A 55 16.65 18.52 -17.22
C THR A 55 15.43 18.08 -18.03
N PRO A 56 14.62 19.01 -18.57
CA PRO A 56 13.51 18.63 -19.44
C PRO A 56 13.98 17.81 -20.65
N GLY A 57 13.41 16.61 -20.83
CA GLY A 57 13.73 15.73 -21.95
C GLY A 57 14.95 14.82 -21.75
N GLU A 58 15.59 14.85 -20.58
CA GLU A 58 16.59 13.84 -20.24
C GLU A 58 15.89 12.49 -19.98
N PRO A 59 16.25 11.43 -20.72
CA PRO A 59 15.70 10.11 -20.45
C PRO A 59 16.11 9.66 -19.04
N PRO A 60 15.23 8.96 -18.29
CA PRO A 60 15.62 8.42 -17.01
C PRO A 60 16.84 7.50 -17.16
N PRO A 61 17.70 7.38 -16.14
CA PRO A 61 18.79 6.42 -16.20
C PRO A 61 18.24 5.03 -16.49
N LEU A 62 18.96 4.26 -17.31
CA LEU A 62 18.59 2.88 -17.60
C LEU A 62 18.51 2.11 -16.29
N PHE A 63 17.34 1.54 -16.02
CA PHE A 63 17.16 0.69 -14.85
C PHE A 63 18.05 -0.54 -14.99
N ASP A 64 18.99 -0.73 -14.05
CA ASP A 64 19.81 -1.92 -13.94
C ASP A 64 19.32 -2.76 -12.74
N PRO A 65 18.56 -3.85 -12.98
CA PRO A 65 18.09 -4.73 -11.92
C PRO A 65 19.23 -5.37 -11.11
N SER A 66 20.44 -5.46 -11.66
CA SER A 66 21.59 -6.07 -10.99
C SER A 66 22.12 -5.23 -9.82
N LEU A 67 21.89 -3.91 -9.83
CA LEU A 67 22.16 -3.03 -8.70
C LEU A 67 21.28 -3.32 -7.48
N TRP A 68 20.21 -4.10 -7.67
CA TRP A 68 19.22 -4.47 -6.66
C TRP A 68 19.30 -5.97 -6.31
N GLY A 69 20.28 -6.69 -6.87
CA GLY A 69 20.55 -8.09 -6.60
C GLY A 69 21.08 -8.28 -5.17
N GLY A 70 20.17 -8.65 -4.26
CA GLY A 70 20.51 -8.99 -2.89
C GLY A 70 21.63 -10.03 -2.83
N ALA A 71 22.63 -9.75 -2.00
CA ALA A 71 23.60 -10.75 -1.61
C ALA A 71 22.84 -11.97 -1.06
N GLY A 72 22.89 -13.09 -1.79
CA GLY A 72 22.46 -14.38 -1.25
C GLY A 72 23.24 -14.69 0.03
N PRO A 73 22.68 -15.49 0.96
CA PRO A 73 23.42 -15.85 2.16
C PRO A 73 24.69 -16.60 1.76
N ALA A 74 25.84 -16.05 2.15
CA ALA A 74 27.09 -16.78 2.18
C ALA A 74 26.94 -17.99 3.12
N SER A 75 27.25 -19.16 2.56
CA SER A 75 27.56 -20.48 3.13
C SER A 75 27.22 -20.78 4.59
#